data_AF-A0A1F8XY84-F1
#
_entry.id   AF-A0A1F8XY84-F1
#
_cell.length_a   1.000
_cell.length_b   1.000
_cell.length_c   1.000
_cell.angle_alpha   90.00
_cell.angle_beta   90.00
_cell.angle_gamma   90.00
#
_symmetry.space_group_name_H-M   'P 1'
#
loop_
_entity.id
_entity.type
_entity.pdbx_description
1 polymer ?
#
loop_
_entity_poly.entity_id
_entity_poly.type
_entity_poly.pdbx_seq_one_letter_code
_entity_poly.pdbx_strand_id
1 'polypeptide(L)'
;MNTILSQTGSFEFRFYAPARFSLRLSVSLITLLLLLGGLGKEAWAEPPKVVGGLPLVHAQRGKEALEAINRLHGKEIGGRDGYVAHYERGGLVAMLYISEASFSFQAGRQLKRMAERIQKGNTPFYHLKASERDGVTVYSAPLGEGQIHYFYRKGA
;
A
#
# COMPACT_ATOMS: atom_id res chain seq x y z
N MET A 1 75.78 25.49 -34.93
CA MET A 1 77.10 25.87 -34.37
C MET A 1 77.11 25.55 -32.89
N ASN A 2 78.10 24.74 -32.49
CA ASN A 2 78.70 24.49 -31.16
C ASN A 2 77.78 24.08 -30.00
N THR A 3 77.88 22.89 -29.42
CA THR A 3 79.01 22.20 -28.74
C THR A 3 79.30 22.72 -27.33
N ILE A 4 78.76 21.95 -26.35
CA ILE A 4 79.35 21.38 -25.10
C ILE A 4 80.06 22.29 -24.07
N LEU A 5 79.59 22.21 -22.81
CA LEU A 5 80.36 22.03 -21.55
C LEU A 5 79.35 21.81 -20.40
N SER A 6 79.07 20.59 -19.94
CA SER A 6 79.78 19.80 -18.90
C SER A 6 80.12 20.56 -17.61
N GLN A 7 79.39 20.30 -16.52
CA GLN A 7 79.95 19.62 -15.34
C GLN A 7 78.90 19.29 -14.25
N THR A 8 78.81 17.99 -13.98
CA THR A 8 78.74 17.29 -12.68
C THR A 8 78.06 17.97 -11.48
N GLY A 9 76.90 17.42 -11.09
CA GLY A 9 76.35 17.49 -9.74
C GLY A 9 75.55 16.23 -9.45
N SER A 10 76.09 15.38 -8.57
CA SER A 10 75.47 14.14 -8.09
C SER A 10 74.26 14.45 -7.22
N PHE A 11 73.09 13.89 -7.55
CA PHE A 11 71.91 13.92 -6.69
C PHE A 11 71.31 12.53 -6.51
N GLU A 12 71.19 12.16 -5.24
CA GLU A 12 70.64 10.94 -4.68
C GLU A 12 69.22 10.64 -5.20
N PHE A 13 69.00 9.44 -5.73
CA PHE A 13 67.66 8.95 -6.07
C PHE A 13 66.94 8.50 -4.79
N ARG A 14 66.13 9.40 -4.21
CA ARG A 14 65.14 9.04 -3.20
C ARG A 14 63.89 8.49 -3.89
N PHE A 15 63.75 7.18 -3.93
CA PHE A 15 62.53 6.52 -4.41
C PHE A 15 61.34 6.88 -3.50
N TYR A 16 60.37 7.63 -4.03
CA TYR A 16 59.05 7.77 -3.44
C TYR A 16 58.20 6.55 -3.82
N ALA A 17 57.73 5.81 -2.82
CA ALA A 17 56.72 4.77 -3.02
C ALA A 17 55.36 5.42 -3.36
N PRO A 18 54.60 4.94 -4.37
CA PRO A 18 53.26 5.42 -4.59
C PRO A 18 52.33 4.87 -3.51
N ALA A 19 51.56 5.77 -2.88
CA ALA A 19 50.49 5.43 -1.96
C ALA A 19 49.47 4.51 -2.68
N ARG A 20 49.31 3.29 -2.18
CA ARG A 20 48.28 2.36 -2.64
C ARG A 20 46.92 2.87 -2.16
N PHE A 21 46.16 3.51 -3.04
CA PHE A 21 44.76 3.86 -2.79
C PHE A 21 43.95 2.57 -2.73
N SER A 22 43.72 2.07 -1.51
CA SER A 22 42.97 0.85 -1.27
C SER A 22 41.49 1.06 -1.64
N LEU A 23 41.11 0.54 -2.81
CA LEU A 23 39.74 0.38 -3.29
C LEU A 23 38.98 -0.62 -2.38
N ARG A 24 38.59 -0.19 -1.18
CA ARG A 24 37.79 -1.00 -0.24
C ARG A 24 36.47 -0.33 0.17
N LEU A 25 36.12 0.82 -0.42
CA LEU A 25 34.91 1.56 -0.07
C LEU A 25 33.67 1.19 -0.91
N SER A 26 33.83 0.48 -2.02
CA SER A 26 32.77 0.29 -3.03
C SER A 26 31.79 -0.86 -2.70
N VAL A 27 32.24 -1.92 -2.03
CA VAL A 27 31.36 -3.09 -1.76
C VAL A 27 30.37 -2.81 -0.63
N SER A 28 30.79 -2.11 0.44
CA SER A 28 29.93 -1.80 1.59
C SER A 28 28.82 -0.78 1.29
N LEU A 29 29.04 0.14 0.34
CA LEU A 29 28.03 1.13 -0.03
C LEU A 29 26.93 0.51 -0.90
N ILE A 30 27.28 -0.45 -1.77
CA ILE A 30 26.33 -1.16 -2.63
C ILE A 30 25.45 -2.13 -1.82
N THR A 31 26.00 -2.85 -0.84
CA THR A 31 25.20 -3.68 0.07
C THR A 31 24.26 -2.84 0.95
N LEU A 32 24.68 -1.65 1.38
CA LEU A 32 23.81 -0.73 2.11
C LEU A 32 22.66 -0.20 1.22
N LEU A 33 22.95 0.17 -0.03
CA LEU A 33 21.93 0.61 -1.00
C LEU A 33 20.94 -0.51 -1.37
N LEU A 34 21.39 -1.77 -1.45
CA LEU A 34 20.52 -2.94 -1.70
C LEU A 34 19.62 -3.25 -0.50
N LEU A 35 20.09 -3.05 0.74
CA LEU A 35 19.27 -3.21 1.95
C LEU A 35 18.19 -2.13 2.09
N LEU A 36 18.40 -0.92 1.57
CA LEU A 36 17.39 0.14 1.54
C LEU A 36 16.33 -0.02 0.43
N GLY A 37 16.60 -0.79 -0.63
CA GLY A 37 15.63 -1.09 -1.69
C GLY A 37 14.54 -2.09 -1.30
N GLY A 38 14.67 -2.73 -0.13
CA GLY A 38 13.79 -3.78 0.37
C GLY A 38 12.53 -3.32 1.12
N LEU A 39 12.27 -2.01 1.23
CA LEU A 39 10.92 -1.52 1.57
C LEU A 39 10.01 -1.70 0.34
N GLY A 40 9.74 -2.96 -0.01
CA GLY A 40 8.66 -3.28 -0.93
C GLY A 40 7.38 -2.68 -0.38
N LYS A 41 6.74 -1.79 -1.15
CA LYS A 41 5.31 -1.52 -0.96
C LYS A 41 4.64 -2.89 -0.93
N GLU A 42 3.99 -3.27 0.16
CA GLU A 42 3.15 -4.46 0.16
C GLU A 42 2.26 -4.38 -1.09
N ALA A 43 2.35 -5.41 -1.93
CA ALA A 43 1.56 -5.50 -3.13
C ALA A 43 0.09 -5.48 -2.68
N TRP A 44 -0.58 -4.38 -3.00
CA TRP A 44 -1.98 -4.21 -2.72
C TRP A 44 -2.78 -5.38 -3.26
N ALA A 45 -3.61 -5.97 -2.41
CA ALA A 45 -4.27 -7.23 -2.73
C ALA A 45 -5.11 -7.12 -4.03
N GLU A 46 -4.94 -8.11 -4.90
CA GLU A 46 -5.82 -8.31 -6.05
C GLU A 46 -7.25 -8.59 -5.59
N PRO A 47 -8.27 -8.02 -6.28
CA PRO A 47 -9.63 -8.47 -6.10
C PRO A 47 -9.70 -9.99 -6.30
N PRO A 48 -10.32 -10.74 -5.37
CA PRO A 48 -10.55 -12.16 -5.55
C PRO A 48 -11.22 -12.43 -6.90
N LYS A 49 -10.86 -13.53 -7.57
CA LYS A 49 -11.50 -13.89 -8.84
C LYS A 49 -12.92 -14.43 -8.65
N VAL A 50 -13.24 -14.90 -7.45
CA VAL A 50 -14.55 -15.45 -7.08
C VAL A 50 -14.85 -15.07 -5.64
N VAL A 51 -16.11 -14.68 -5.36
CA VAL A 51 -16.64 -14.47 -4.01
C VAL A 51 -17.99 -15.17 -3.90
N GLY A 52 -18.15 -16.06 -2.92
CA GLY A 52 -19.43 -16.78 -2.72
C GLY A 52 -19.89 -17.58 -3.95
N GLY A 53 -18.96 -18.06 -4.78
CA GLY A 53 -19.27 -18.72 -6.05
C GLY A 53 -19.60 -17.78 -7.22
N LEU A 54 -19.65 -16.46 -7.00
CA LEU A 54 -19.85 -15.46 -8.05
C LEU A 54 -18.50 -15.07 -8.67
N PRO A 55 -18.31 -15.19 -9.99
CA PRO A 55 -17.11 -14.78 -10.69
C PRO A 55 -17.00 -13.25 -10.74
N LEU A 56 -15.77 -12.76 -10.71
CA LEU A 56 -15.46 -11.35 -10.94
C LEU A 56 -15.81 -10.95 -12.38
N VAL A 57 -16.65 -9.94 -12.55
CA VAL A 57 -17.02 -9.41 -13.87
C VAL A 57 -16.36 -8.07 -14.17
N HIS A 58 -16.16 -7.23 -13.16
CA HIS A 58 -15.52 -5.91 -13.31
C HIS A 58 -14.74 -5.54 -12.06
N ALA A 59 -13.62 -4.84 -12.24
CA ALA A 59 -12.85 -4.28 -11.14
C ALA A 59 -12.25 -2.91 -11.51
N GLN A 60 -12.27 -1.99 -10.55
CA GLN A 60 -11.65 -0.66 -10.61
C GLN A 60 -10.64 -0.55 -9.46
N ARG A 61 -9.58 0.23 -9.64
CA ARG A 61 -8.47 0.32 -8.68
C ARG A 61 -7.97 1.75 -8.52
N GLY A 62 -7.09 1.96 -7.55
CA GLY A 62 -6.37 3.21 -7.42
C GLY A 62 -7.31 4.38 -7.16
N LYS A 63 -7.03 5.48 -7.85
CA LYS A 63 -7.73 6.74 -7.67
C LYS A 63 -9.21 6.64 -8.08
N GLU A 64 -9.50 5.94 -9.17
CA GLU A 64 -10.87 5.77 -9.69
C GLU A 64 -11.74 5.00 -8.69
N ALA A 65 -11.18 3.96 -8.06
CA ALA A 65 -11.86 3.23 -6.99
C ALA A 65 -12.10 4.09 -5.74
N LEU A 66 -11.10 4.86 -5.33
CA LEU A 66 -11.24 5.78 -4.20
C LEU A 66 -12.31 6.84 -4.46
N GLU A 67 -12.38 7.39 -5.67
CA GLU A 67 -13.44 8.33 -6.06
C GLU A 67 -14.82 7.66 -6.00
N ALA A 68 -14.95 6.41 -6.46
CA ALA A 68 -16.20 5.66 -6.33
C ALA A 68 -16.61 5.47 -4.86
N ILE A 69 -15.66 5.11 -3.98
CA ILE A 69 -15.91 4.93 -2.55
C ILE A 69 -16.26 6.26 -1.88
N ASN A 70 -15.60 7.36 -2.25
CA ASN A 70 -15.89 8.71 -1.74
C ASN A 70 -17.30 9.16 -2.14
N ARG A 71 -17.73 8.89 -3.39
CA ARG A 71 -19.09 9.17 -3.85
C ARG A 71 -20.13 8.43 -3.02
N LEU A 72 -19.90 7.14 -2.74
CA LEU A 72 -20.79 6.34 -1.89
C LEU A 72 -20.93 6.93 -0.47
N HIS A 73 -19.85 7.49 0.08
CA HIS A 73 -19.85 8.10 1.41
C HIS A 73 -20.29 9.57 1.42
N GLY A 74 -20.46 10.20 0.25
CA GLY A 74 -20.73 11.63 0.10
C GLY A 74 -19.61 12.55 0.58
N LYS A 75 -18.40 12.02 0.80
CA LYS A 75 -17.23 12.75 1.29
C LYS A 75 -15.95 11.94 1.08
N GLU A 76 -14.81 12.61 1.21
CA GLU A 76 -13.52 11.93 1.23
C GLU A 76 -13.32 11.07 2.49
N ILE A 77 -12.88 9.84 2.28
CA ILE A 77 -12.54 8.90 3.34
C ILE A 77 -11.03 8.79 3.61
N GLY A 78 -10.17 9.61 2.98
CA GLY A 78 -8.74 9.65 3.31
C GLY A 78 -7.95 8.34 3.06
N GLY A 79 -8.35 7.58 2.04
CA GLY A 79 -7.65 6.37 1.60
C GLY A 79 -6.43 6.68 0.73
N ARG A 80 -5.39 5.83 0.80
CA ARG A 80 -4.18 5.97 -0.02
C ARG A 80 -4.23 5.20 -1.34
N ASP A 81 -5.02 4.15 -1.38
CA ASP A 81 -5.34 3.34 -2.55
C ASP A 81 -6.68 2.62 -2.28
N GLY A 82 -7.27 1.95 -3.27
CA GLY A 82 -8.58 1.31 -3.18
C GLY A 82 -8.85 0.35 -4.34
N TYR A 83 -9.84 -0.53 -4.16
CA TYR A 83 -10.47 -1.21 -5.28
C TYR A 83 -11.97 -1.40 -5.08
N VAL A 84 -12.70 -1.42 -6.20
CA VAL A 84 -14.12 -1.74 -6.27
C VAL A 84 -14.28 -2.90 -7.22
N ALA A 85 -14.90 -3.99 -6.77
CA ALA A 85 -15.07 -5.21 -7.55
C ALA A 85 -16.53 -5.65 -7.60
N HIS A 86 -16.97 -6.05 -8.78
CA HIS A 86 -18.34 -6.47 -9.08
C HIS A 86 -18.31 -7.95 -9.45
N TYR A 87 -19.20 -8.73 -8.85
CA TYR A 87 -19.33 -10.16 -9.05
C TYR A 87 -20.74 -10.49 -9.46
N GLU A 88 -20.91 -11.36 -10.46
CA GLU A 88 -22.24 -11.68 -10.98
C GLU A 88 -22.34 -13.11 -11.52
N ARG A 89 -23.45 -13.80 -11.24
CA ARG A 89 -23.84 -15.05 -11.91
C ARG A 89 -25.34 -15.24 -11.85
N GLY A 90 -25.99 -15.36 -13.01
CA GLY A 90 -27.41 -15.75 -13.07
C GLY A 90 -28.35 -14.83 -12.28
N GLY A 91 -28.11 -13.52 -12.32
CA GLY A 91 -28.90 -12.51 -11.59
C GLY A 91 -28.50 -12.30 -10.13
N LEU A 92 -27.59 -13.11 -9.59
CA LEU A 92 -26.98 -12.86 -8.27
C LEU A 92 -25.82 -11.89 -8.42
N VAL A 93 -25.79 -10.86 -7.56
CA VAL A 93 -24.77 -9.79 -7.59
C VAL A 93 -24.12 -9.66 -6.21
N ALA A 94 -22.82 -9.40 -6.20
CA ALA A 94 -22.11 -8.93 -5.01
C ALA A 94 -21.14 -7.80 -5.38
N MET A 95 -20.97 -6.86 -4.45
CA MET A 95 -20.02 -5.75 -4.60
C MET A 95 -19.03 -5.75 -3.45
N LEU A 96 -17.75 -5.53 -3.77
CA LEU A 96 -16.69 -5.42 -2.78
C LEU A 96 -16.01 -4.06 -2.94
N TYR A 97 -16.03 -3.28 -1.86
CA TYR A 97 -15.36 -1.99 -1.76
C TYR A 97 -14.24 -2.12 -0.72
N ILE A 98 -13.00 -1.96 -1.15
CA ILE A 98 -11.84 -1.95 -0.26
C ILE A 98 -11.12 -0.62 -0.42
N SER A 99 -10.81 -0.01 0.70
CA SER A 99 -9.95 1.17 0.79
C SER A 99 -8.95 0.95 1.89
N GLU A 100 -7.72 1.39 1.70
CA GLU A 100 -6.74 1.38 2.76
C GLU A 100 -6.58 2.78 3.29
N ALA A 101 -6.73 2.91 4.60
CA ALA A 101 -6.52 4.16 5.27
C ALA A 101 -5.02 4.52 5.23
N SER A 102 -4.75 5.83 5.15
CA SER A 102 -3.38 6.34 5.27
C SER A 102 -2.74 6.01 6.63
N PHE A 103 -3.57 5.79 7.67
CA PHE A 103 -3.14 5.42 9.01
C PHE A 103 -4.15 4.48 9.68
N SER A 104 -3.68 3.51 10.46
CA SER A 104 -4.53 2.48 11.08
C SER A 104 -5.63 3.05 11.99
N PHE A 105 -5.30 4.10 12.76
CA PHE A 105 -6.28 4.78 13.62
C PHE A 105 -7.45 5.40 12.83
N GLN A 106 -7.23 5.79 11.57
CA GLN A 106 -8.30 6.36 10.74
C GLN A 106 -9.31 5.29 10.34
N ALA A 107 -8.85 4.11 9.89
CA ALA A 107 -9.73 2.98 9.57
C ALA A 107 -10.59 2.57 10.78
N GLY A 108 -9.98 2.52 11.98
CA GLY A 108 -10.69 2.23 13.23
C GLY A 108 -11.79 3.24 13.53
N ARG A 109 -11.49 4.54 13.42
CA ARG A 109 -12.50 5.59 13.64
C ARG A 109 -13.59 5.59 12.59
N GLN A 110 -13.28 5.28 11.33
CA GLN A 110 -14.26 5.19 10.26
C GLN A 110 -15.25 4.06 10.51
N LEU A 111 -14.74 2.86 10.81
CA LEU A 111 -15.56 1.70 11.15
C LEU A 111 -16.48 2.00 12.33
N LYS A 112 -15.92 2.56 13.41
CA LYS A 112 -16.69 2.95 14.61
C LYS A 112 -17.78 3.96 14.27
N ARG A 113 -17.46 5.03 13.53
CA ARG A 113 -18.44 6.06 13.12
C ARG A 113 -19.54 5.50 12.22
N MET A 114 -19.22 4.56 11.33
CA MET A 114 -20.24 3.90 10.51
C MET A 114 -21.21 3.11 11.38
N ALA A 115 -20.69 2.24 12.25
CA ALA A 115 -21.51 1.45 13.18
C ALA A 115 -22.39 2.34 14.07
N GLU A 116 -21.84 3.40 14.66
CA GLU A 116 -22.58 4.35 15.51
C GLU A 116 -23.70 5.07 14.75
N ARG A 117 -23.47 5.48 13.50
CA ARG A 117 -24.48 6.17 12.68
C ARG A 117 -25.63 5.25 12.29
N ILE A 118 -25.33 4.00 11.93
CA ILE A 118 -26.32 2.98 11.61
C ILE A 118 -27.13 2.66 12.87
N GLN A 119 -26.47 2.47 14.00
CA GLN A 119 -27.13 2.20 15.29
C GLN A 119 -28.06 3.35 15.72
N LYS A 120 -27.68 4.60 15.43
CA LYS A 120 -28.51 5.79 15.70
C LYS A 120 -29.76 5.86 14.80
N GLY A 121 -29.79 5.16 13.67
CA GLY A 121 -30.96 5.10 12.77
C GLY A 121 -31.09 6.25 11.77
N ASN A 122 -30.10 7.13 11.67
CA ASN A 122 -30.10 8.27 10.72
C ASN A 122 -29.46 7.91 9.37
N THR A 123 -29.61 6.66 8.94
CA THR A 123 -29.06 6.13 7.69
C THR A 123 -30.05 5.18 7.05
N PRO A 124 -29.98 4.94 5.72
CA PRO A 124 -30.80 3.92 5.05
C PRO A 124 -30.50 2.47 5.47
N PHE A 125 -29.47 2.25 6.30
CA PHE A 125 -29.09 0.95 6.82
C PHE A 125 -29.63 0.75 8.24
N TYR A 126 -30.16 -0.44 8.51
CA TYR A 126 -30.81 -0.79 9.77
C TYR A 126 -30.45 -2.22 10.21
N HIS A 127 -30.84 -2.55 11.45
CA HIS A 127 -30.64 -3.87 12.07
C HIS A 127 -29.17 -4.28 12.14
N LEU A 128 -28.32 -3.35 12.59
CA LEU A 128 -26.90 -3.60 12.78
C LEU A 128 -26.68 -4.79 13.72
N LYS A 129 -25.89 -5.75 13.27
CA LYS A 129 -25.38 -6.86 14.09
C LYS A 129 -23.88 -6.88 14.03
N ALA A 130 -23.24 -7.24 15.14
CA ALA A 130 -21.81 -7.51 15.21
C ALA A 130 -21.59 -9.00 15.45
N SER A 131 -20.57 -9.58 14.83
CA SER A 131 -20.14 -10.95 15.05
C SER A 131 -18.62 -11.04 14.98
N GLU A 132 -18.02 -11.94 15.74
CA GLU A 132 -16.59 -12.24 15.64
C GLU A 132 -16.34 -13.37 14.63
N ARG A 133 -15.36 -13.18 13.76
CA ARG A 133 -14.90 -14.16 12.76
C ARG A 133 -13.39 -14.10 12.67
N ASP A 134 -12.71 -15.19 13.05
CA ASP A 134 -11.24 -15.28 13.00
C ASP A 134 -10.52 -14.11 13.71
N GLY A 135 -11.08 -13.65 14.83
CA GLY A 135 -10.56 -12.50 15.60
C GLY A 135 -10.84 -11.12 14.98
N VAL A 136 -11.71 -11.05 13.97
CA VAL A 136 -12.17 -9.83 13.34
C VAL A 136 -13.65 -9.60 13.64
N THR A 137 -13.96 -8.44 14.23
CA THR A 137 -15.35 -7.97 14.35
C THR A 137 -15.90 -7.62 12.97
N VAL A 138 -16.89 -8.37 12.52
CA VAL A 138 -17.64 -8.13 11.29
C VAL A 138 -19.02 -7.58 11.63
N TYR A 139 -19.36 -6.43 11.06
CA TYR A 139 -20.69 -5.85 11.16
C TYR A 139 -21.53 -6.24 9.95
N SER A 140 -22.82 -6.46 10.17
CA SER A 140 -23.81 -6.67 9.11
C SER A 140 -25.00 -5.74 9.28
N ALA A 141 -25.45 -5.13 8.19
CA ALA A 141 -26.71 -4.38 8.10
C ALA A 141 -27.61 -5.02 7.03
N PRO A 142 -28.57 -5.89 7.44
CA PRO A 142 -29.38 -6.68 6.50
C PRO A 142 -30.49 -5.89 5.80
N LEU A 143 -30.90 -4.76 6.36
CA LEU A 143 -31.95 -3.92 5.80
C LEU A 143 -31.34 -2.60 5.35
N GLY A 144 -31.22 -2.43 4.03
CA GLY A 144 -30.73 -1.24 3.34
C GLY A 144 -30.41 -1.59 1.88
N GLU A 145 -30.86 -0.76 0.93
CA GLU A 145 -30.52 -0.88 -0.50
C GLU A 145 -30.72 -2.27 -1.16
N GLY A 146 -31.63 -3.10 -0.62
CA GLY A 146 -31.98 -4.41 -1.18
C GLY A 146 -30.91 -5.51 -1.04
N GLN A 147 -29.82 -5.28 -0.28
CA GLN A 147 -28.72 -6.22 -0.09
C GLN A 147 -28.28 -6.29 1.38
N ILE A 148 -27.63 -7.39 1.77
CA ILE A 148 -26.98 -7.47 3.09
C ILE A 148 -25.59 -6.85 2.99
N HIS A 149 -25.35 -5.79 3.76
CA HIS A 149 -24.06 -5.10 3.77
C HIS A 149 -23.19 -5.64 4.90
N TYR A 150 -22.02 -6.17 4.55
CA TYR A 150 -20.98 -6.56 5.50
C TYR A 150 -19.84 -5.55 5.48
N PHE A 151 -19.36 -5.14 6.65
CA PHE A 151 -18.23 -4.22 6.74
C PHE A 151 -17.38 -4.50 7.97
N TYR A 152 -16.07 -4.39 7.79
CA TYR A 152 -15.07 -4.69 8.81
C TYR A 152 -13.77 -3.94 8.49
N ARG A 153 -12.80 -4.02 9.40
CA ARG A 153 -11.42 -3.61 9.13
C ARG A 153 -10.50 -4.81 9.32
N LYS A 154 -9.41 -4.85 8.56
CA LYS A 154 -8.33 -5.82 8.71
C LYS A 154 -7.00 -5.08 8.78
N GLY A 155 -6.07 -5.59 9.57
CA GLY A 155 -4.80 -4.91 9.88
C GLY A 155 -4.84 -4.19 11.23
N ALA A 156 -3.65 -3.96 11.79
CA ALA A 156 -3.43 -3.30 13.08
C ALA A 156 -3.24 -1.79 12.92
#